data_AF-A0A7X8X0D5-F1
#
_entry.id   AF-A0A7X8X0D5-F1
#
_cell.length_a   1.000
_cell.length_b   1.000
_cell.length_c   1.000
_cell.angle_alpha   90.00
_cell.angle_beta   90.00
_cell.angle_gamma   90.00
#
_symmetry.space_group_name_H-M   'P 1'
#
loop_
_entity.id
_entity.type
_entity.pdbx_description
1 polymer ?
#
loop_
_entity_poly.entity_id
_entity_poly.type
_entity_poly.pdbx_seq_one_letter_code
_entity_poly.pdbx_strand_id
1 'polypeptide(L)'
;TDQLVSQATSNGAGLNWEDAFLRPSAANVNSLILALAEEKFPLIHVGIRTARTLLARMADHTATLIETPQLTTLIESAELLEGVSAKTSGAGGGDCGIVLAEPTVDPAVIYNTWQQHGIQPLHLNVTQLGVGLEE
;
A
#
# COMPACT_ATOMS: atom_id res chain seq x y z
N THR A 1 4.55 9.51 -11.93
CA THR A 1 3.41 8.66 -11.52
C THR A 1 2.64 8.17 -12.73
N ASP A 2 2.27 9.05 -13.67
CA ASP A 2 1.51 8.69 -14.88
C ASP A 2 2.19 7.64 -15.78
N GLN A 3 3.52 7.63 -15.84
CA GLN A 3 4.26 6.67 -16.68
C GLN A 3 4.02 5.20 -16.31
N LEU A 4 3.96 4.84 -15.02
CA LEU A 4 3.71 3.46 -14.59
C LEU A 4 2.28 3.02 -14.88
N VAL A 5 1.31 3.93 -14.70
CA VAL A 5 -0.09 3.66 -15.03
C VAL A 5 -0.25 3.48 -16.54
N SER A 6 0.38 4.33 -17.35
CA SER A 6 0.39 4.19 -18.81
C SER A 6 1.10 2.90 -19.25
N GLN A 7 2.20 2.51 -18.60
CA GLN A 7 2.90 1.26 -18.88
C GLN A 7 2.03 0.05 -18.54
N ALA A 8 1.41 0.02 -17.36
CA ALA A 8 0.55 -1.08 -16.93
C ALA A 8 -0.63 -1.28 -17.88
N THR A 9 -1.29 -0.19 -18.28
CA THR A 9 -2.41 -0.24 -19.22
C THR A 9 -1.98 -0.67 -20.62
N SER A 10 -0.82 -0.21 -21.10
CA SER A 10 -0.27 -0.61 -22.41
C SER A 10 0.13 -2.08 -22.43
N ASN A 11 0.82 -2.55 -21.39
CA ASN A 11 1.32 -3.92 -21.31
C ASN A 11 0.20 -4.93 -20.99
N GLY A 12 -0.84 -4.49 -20.29
CA GLY A 12 -2.04 -5.29 -20.01
C GLY A 12 -3.05 -5.30 -21.16
N ALA A 13 -2.63 -5.02 -22.41
CA ALA A 13 -3.50 -5.11 -23.57
C ALA A 13 -4.02 -6.56 -23.72
N GLY A 14 -5.34 -6.73 -23.55
CA GLY A 14 -5.99 -8.05 -23.57
C GLY A 14 -6.25 -8.67 -22.19
N LEU A 15 -5.80 -8.03 -21.10
CA LEU A 15 -6.21 -8.40 -19.75
C LEU A 15 -7.70 -8.06 -19.55
N ASN A 16 -8.47 -8.99 -18.97
CA ASN A 16 -9.77 -8.63 -18.43
C ASN A 16 -9.58 -7.86 -17.11
N TRP A 17 -9.39 -6.54 -17.21
CA TRP A 17 -9.15 -5.65 -16.07
C TRP A 17 -10.22 -5.74 -14.98
N GLU A 18 -11.46 -5.98 -15.37
CA GLU A 18 -12.57 -6.11 -14.43
C GLU A 18 -12.36 -7.29 -13.48
N ASP A 19 -12.05 -8.47 -14.04
CA ASP A 19 -11.81 -9.69 -13.26
C ASP A 19 -10.44 -9.67 -12.57
N ALA A 20 -9.42 -9.20 -13.28
CA ALA A 20 -8.03 -9.32 -12.86
C ALA A 20 -7.65 -8.34 -11.75
N PHE A 21 -8.31 -7.16 -11.67
CA PHE A 21 -7.93 -6.13 -10.71
C PHE A 21 -9.10 -5.26 -10.20
N LEU A 22 -9.93 -4.69 -11.08
CA LEU A 22 -10.88 -3.63 -10.69
C LEU A 22 -11.95 -4.14 -9.72
N ARG A 23 -12.64 -5.23 -10.05
CA ARG A 23 -13.67 -5.81 -9.18
C ARG A 23 -13.11 -6.31 -7.84
N PRO A 24 -12.04 -7.11 -7.77
CA PRO A 24 -11.49 -7.54 -6.49
C PRO A 24 -10.92 -6.37 -5.67
N SER A 25 -10.33 -5.35 -6.31
CA SER A 25 -9.86 -4.14 -5.63
C SER A 25 -11.02 -3.35 -5.03
N ALA A 26 -12.10 -3.12 -5.79
CA ALA A 26 -13.31 -2.45 -5.30
C ALA A 26 -13.97 -3.23 -4.14
N ALA A 27 -14.04 -4.56 -4.24
CA ALA A 27 -14.54 -5.40 -3.16
C ALA A 27 -13.68 -5.26 -1.89
N ASN A 28 -12.36 -5.28 -2.04
CA ASN A 28 -11.43 -5.10 -0.91
C ASN A 28 -11.57 -3.71 -0.27
N VAL A 29 -11.72 -2.65 -1.06
CA VAL A 29 -11.98 -1.29 -0.55
C VAL A 29 -13.27 -1.25 0.27
N ASN A 30 -14.36 -1.83 -0.24
CA ASN A 30 -15.63 -1.87 0.49
C ASN A 30 -15.51 -2.64 1.82
N SER A 31 -14.82 -3.79 1.82
CA SER A 31 -14.55 -4.53 3.05
C SER A 31 -13.68 -3.75 4.03
N LEU A 32 -12.66 -3.04 3.54
CA LEU A 32 -11.78 -2.22 4.37
C LEU A 32 -12.53 -1.02 4.99
N ILE A 33 -13.44 -0.38 4.25
CA ILE A 33 -14.31 0.69 4.77
C ILE A 33 -15.16 0.19 5.94
N LEU A 34 -15.81 -0.97 5.78
CA LEU A 34 -16.62 -1.56 6.85
C LEU A 34 -15.76 -1.96 8.06
N ALA A 35 -14.58 -2.54 7.81
CA ALA A 35 -13.65 -2.91 8.87
C ALA A 35 -13.15 -1.69 9.67
N LEU A 36 -12.87 -0.57 8.99
CA LEU A 36 -12.50 0.69 9.63
C LEU A 36 -13.65 1.28 10.44
N ALA A 37 -14.87 1.30 9.89
CA ALA A 37 -16.06 1.83 10.56
C ALA A 37 -16.44 1.06 11.83
N GLU A 38 -16.12 -0.23 11.87
CA GLU A 38 -16.40 -1.12 13.00
C GLU A 38 -15.14 -1.43 13.85
N GLU A 39 -14.02 -0.74 13.60
CA GLU A 39 -12.73 -0.91 14.30
C GLU A 39 -12.24 -2.38 14.35
N LYS A 40 -12.52 -3.16 13.30
CA LYS A 40 -12.12 -4.57 13.20
C LYS A 40 -10.67 -4.70 12.74
N PHE A 41 -9.71 -4.40 13.62
CA PHE A 41 -8.27 -4.43 13.32
C PHE A 41 -7.79 -5.65 12.50
N PRO A 42 -8.18 -6.91 12.82
CA PRO A 42 -7.77 -8.05 12.00
C PRO A 42 -8.22 -7.94 10.55
N LEU A 43 -9.44 -7.45 10.29
CA LEU A 43 -9.97 -7.27 8.94
C LEU A 43 -9.33 -6.07 8.23
N ILE A 44 -8.99 -5.01 8.96
CA ILE A 44 -8.26 -3.86 8.42
C ILE A 44 -6.90 -4.32 7.87
N HIS A 45 -6.16 -5.09 8.68
CA HIS A 45 -4.86 -5.64 8.28
C HIS A 45 -4.96 -6.61 7.09
N VAL A 46 -6.01 -7.45 7.05
CA VAL A 46 -6.31 -8.29 5.86
C VAL A 46 -6.54 -7.42 4.63
N GLY A 47 -7.26 -6.30 4.75
CA GLY A 47 -7.52 -5.38 3.64
C GLY A 47 -6.25 -4.76 3.06
N ILE A 48 -5.31 -4.34 3.91
CA ILE A 48 -4.01 -3.80 3.48
C ILE A 48 -3.17 -4.86 2.74
N ARG A 49 -3.08 -6.07 3.28
CA ARG A 49 -2.35 -7.19 2.65
C ARG A 49 -2.98 -7.65 1.33
N THR A 50 -4.31 -7.65 1.28
CA THR A 50 -5.05 -7.95 0.05
C THR A 50 -4.76 -6.90 -1.02
N ALA A 51 -4.73 -5.62 -0.66
CA ALA A 51 -4.36 -4.56 -1.60
C ALA A 51 -2.94 -4.74 -2.15
N ARG A 52 -1.95 -5.06 -1.31
CA ARG A 52 -0.58 -5.40 -1.75
C ARG A 52 -0.59 -6.59 -2.72
N THR A 53 -1.33 -7.65 -2.39
CA THR A 53 -1.42 -8.87 -3.21
C THR A 53 -2.04 -8.60 -4.58
N LEU A 54 -3.11 -7.80 -4.64
CA LEU A 54 -3.75 -7.41 -5.90
C LEU A 54 -2.81 -6.57 -6.77
N LEU A 55 -2.08 -5.64 -6.17
CA LEU A 55 -1.08 -4.83 -6.87
C LEU A 55 0.08 -5.69 -7.39
N ALA A 56 0.59 -6.64 -6.60
CA ALA A 56 1.64 -7.57 -7.03
C ALA A 56 1.20 -8.45 -8.19
N ARG A 57 -0.04 -8.97 -8.16
CA ARG A 57 -0.62 -9.72 -9.27
C ARG A 57 -0.76 -8.89 -10.53
N MET A 58 -1.24 -7.65 -10.41
CA MET A 58 -1.34 -6.73 -11.54
C MET A 58 0.04 -6.38 -12.11
N ALA A 59 1.03 -6.15 -11.24
CA ALA A 59 2.41 -5.88 -11.62
C ALA A 59 2.99 -7.02 -12.47
N ASP A 60 2.79 -8.27 -12.04
CA ASP A 60 3.24 -9.47 -12.73
C ASP A 60 2.59 -9.61 -14.12
N HIS A 61 1.26 -9.48 -14.21
CA HIS A 61 0.53 -9.59 -15.48
C HIS A 61 0.89 -8.50 -16.50
N THR A 62 1.34 -7.33 -16.02
CA THR A 62 1.64 -6.18 -16.86
C THR A 62 3.13 -5.94 -17.02
N ALA A 63 3.99 -6.81 -16.46
CA ALA A 63 5.42 -6.62 -16.40
C ALA A 63 5.83 -5.21 -15.93
N THR A 64 5.14 -4.69 -14.91
CA THR A 64 5.44 -3.39 -14.30
C THR A 64 6.11 -3.56 -12.95
N LEU A 65 7.13 -2.74 -12.67
CA LEU A 65 7.81 -2.76 -11.38
C LEU A 65 7.09 -1.85 -10.39
N ILE A 66 6.13 -2.40 -9.65
CA ILE A 66 5.37 -1.64 -8.62
C ILE A 66 6.07 -1.70 -7.26
N GLU A 67 6.54 -2.87 -6.85
CA GLU A 67 7.25 -3.07 -5.58
C GLU A 67 8.73 -3.29 -5.87
N THR A 68 9.56 -2.28 -5.57
CA THR A 68 11.02 -2.37 -5.69
C THR A 68 11.61 -3.15 -4.51
N PRO A 69 12.85 -3.67 -4.59
CA PRO A 69 13.48 -4.36 -3.46
C PRO A 69 13.52 -3.54 -2.16
N GLN A 70 13.64 -2.21 -2.26
CA GLN A 70 13.60 -1.30 -1.11
C GLN A 70 12.19 -1.19 -0.52
N LEU A 71 11.15 -1.17 -1.36
CA LEU A 71 9.76 -1.22 -0.90
C LEU A 71 9.39 -2.58 -0.31
N THR A 72 9.89 -3.68 -0.87
CA THR A 72 9.76 -5.02 -0.27
C THR A 72 10.36 -5.03 1.12
N THR A 73 11.59 -4.50 1.26
CA THR A 73 12.26 -4.35 2.57
C THR A 73 11.43 -3.53 3.54
N LEU A 74 10.91 -2.36 3.11
CA LEU A 74 10.03 -1.49 3.91
C LEU A 74 8.83 -2.25 4.48
N ILE A 75 8.15 -3.01 3.62
CA ILE A 75 6.93 -3.71 3.96
C ILE A 75 7.24 -4.91 4.85
N GLU A 76 8.17 -5.76 4.44
CA GLU A 76 8.50 -7.01 5.15
C GLU A 76 9.12 -6.75 6.52
N SER A 77 10.00 -5.74 6.64
CA SER A 77 10.60 -5.40 7.92
C SER A 77 9.57 -4.88 8.93
N ALA A 78 8.55 -4.16 8.47
CA ALA A 78 7.47 -3.66 9.31
C ALA A 78 6.50 -4.78 9.73
N GLU A 79 6.16 -5.70 8.82
CA GLU A 79 5.22 -6.80 9.11
C GLU A 79 5.79 -7.91 10.01
N LEU A 80 7.06 -7.82 10.43
CA LEU A 80 7.61 -8.65 11.51
C LEU A 80 6.96 -8.34 12.88
N LEU A 81 6.35 -7.17 13.02
CA LEU A 81 5.64 -6.76 14.24
C LEU A 81 4.18 -7.21 14.17
N GLU A 82 3.68 -7.80 15.25
CA GLU A 82 2.24 -8.05 15.41
C GLU A 82 1.46 -6.73 15.43
N GLY A 83 0.22 -6.75 14.92
CA GLY A 83 -0.60 -5.54 14.80
C GLY A 83 -0.11 -4.57 13.71
N VAL A 84 0.71 -5.03 12.76
CA VAL A 84 1.21 -4.21 11.64
C VAL A 84 0.86 -4.83 10.30
N SER A 85 0.51 -3.99 9.33
CA SER A 85 0.39 -4.35 7.91
C SER A 85 0.87 -3.22 7.03
N ALA A 86 1.47 -3.52 5.89
CA ALA A 86 2.07 -2.49 5.03
C ALA A 86 1.86 -2.75 3.54
N LYS A 87 1.95 -1.68 2.75
CA LYS A 87 1.87 -1.73 1.29
C LYS A 87 2.61 -0.56 0.65
N THR A 88 2.88 -0.66 -0.64
CA THR A 88 3.34 0.47 -1.46
C THR A 88 2.31 1.61 -1.46
N SER A 89 2.76 2.86 -1.64
CA SER A 89 1.88 4.03 -1.73
C SER A 89 1.98 4.70 -3.09
N GLY A 90 0.85 5.03 -3.72
CA GLY A 90 0.79 5.56 -5.08
C GLY A 90 0.88 4.49 -6.16
N ALA A 91 1.40 4.85 -7.35
CA ALA A 91 1.47 3.95 -8.51
C ALA A 91 2.53 2.84 -8.39
N GLY A 92 3.39 2.88 -7.38
CA GLY A 92 4.56 2.00 -7.26
C GLY A 92 5.76 2.48 -8.05
N GLY A 93 6.82 1.66 -8.12
CA GLY A 93 8.06 1.90 -8.88
C GLY A 93 8.85 3.16 -8.50
N GLY A 94 8.51 3.77 -7.35
CA GLY A 94 9.16 4.92 -6.71
C GLY A 94 9.02 4.86 -5.17
N ASP A 95 9.43 5.91 -4.45
CA ASP A 95 10.15 5.85 -3.16
C ASP A 95 9.39 5.43 -1.88
N CYS A 96 8.05 5.54 -1.81
CA CYS A 96 7.31 5.52 -0.54
C CYS A 96 6.39 4.30 -0.33
N GLY A 97 6.40 3.78 0.90
CA GLY A 97 5.40 2.82 1.42
C GLY A 97 4.59 3.42 2.56
N ILE A 98 3.49 2.76 2.92
CA ILE A 98 2.71 3.09 4.12
C ILE A 98 2.57 1.87 5.01
N VAL A 99 2.53 2.13 6.31
CA VAL A 99 2.24 1.15 7.35
C VAL A 99 0.97 1.58 8.06
N LEU A 100 0.13 0.60 8.37
CA LEU A 100 -0.88 0.72 9.40
C LEU A 100 -0.48 -0.14 10.59
N ALA A 101 -0.41 0.47 11.77
CA ALA A 101 -0.04 -0.17 13.02
C ALA A 101 -1.15 0.05 14.06
N GLU A 102 -1.42 -0.97 14.88
CA GLU A 102 -2.34 -0.86 16.00
C GLU A 102 -1.81 0.11 17.07
N PRO A 103 -2.69 0.72 17.91
CA PRO A 103 -2.27 1.69 18.92
C PRO A 103 -1.26 1.19 19.96
N THR A 104 -1.12 -0.14 20.10
CA THR A 104 -0.18 -0.80 21.00
C THR A 104 1.25 -0.88 20.46
N VAL A 105 1.43 -0.67 19.16
CA VAL A 105 2.73 -0.75 18.50
C VAL A 105 3.47 0.57 18.68
N ASP A 106 4.69 0.52 19.20
CA ASP A 106 5.57 1.68 19.25
C ASP A 106 6.12 2.00 17.84
N PRO A 107 5.74 3.15 17.23
CA PRO A 107 6.19 3.50 15.89
C PRO A 107 7.71 3.69 15.80
N ALA A 108 8.40 3.98 16.92
CA ALA A 108 9.85 4.12 16.92
C ALA A 108 10.56 2.82 16.49
N VAL A 109 9.97 1.65 16.78
CA VAL A 109 10.53 0.36 16.35
C VAL A 109 10.55 0.25 14.82
N ILE A 110 9.47 0.69 14.16
CA ILE A 110 9.35 0.71 12.71
C ILE A 110 10.35 1.72 12.11
N TYR A 111 10.38 2.93 12.66
CA TYR A 111 11.27 4.00 12.17
C TYR A 111 12.75 3.63 12.26
N ASN A 112 13.18 3.08 13.39
CA ASN A 112 14.55 2.64 13.59
C ASN A 112 14.94 1.53 12.61
N THR A 113 14.05 0.56 12.40
CA THR A 113 14.26 -0.54 11.45
C THR A 113 14.41 -0.01 10.02
N TRP A 114 13.54 0.92 9.62
CA TRP A 114 13.61 1.54 8.30
C TRP A 114 14.89 2.34 8.09
N GLN A 115 15.31 3.13 9.07
CA GLN A 115 16.56 3.89 8.99
C GLN A 115 17.78 2.98 8.82
N GLN A 116 17.81 1.81 9.47
CA GLN A 116 18.87 0.81 9.27
C GLN A 116 18.93 0.27 7.83
N HIS A 117 17.79 0.26 7.13
CA HIS A 117 17.69 -0.11 5.72
C HIS A 117 17.78 1.08 4.75
N GLY A 118 18.17 2.26 5.24
CA GLY A 118 18.27 3.48 4.42
C GLY A 118 16.92 4.02 3.94
N ILE A 119 15.83 3.64 4.59
CA ILE A 119 14.48 4.15 4.34
C ILE A 119 14.23 5.32 5.30
N GLN A 120 13.84 6.47 4.75
CA GLN A 120 13.58 7.68 5.52
C GLN A 120 12.13 7.72 6.02
N PRO A 121 11.87 7.69 7.35
CA PRO A 121 10.54 7.90 7.89
C PRO A 121 10.09 9.35 7.65
N LEU A 122 8.80 9.52 7.28
CA LEU A 122 8.16 10.82 7.15
C LEU A 122 7.18 10.99 8.31
N HIS A 123 7.39 12.00 9.15
CA HIS A 123 6.52 12.30 10.28
C HIS A 123 5.34 13.17 9.81
N LEU A 124 4.26 12.49 9.41
CA LEU A 124 3.05 13.10 8.85
C LEU A 124 1.90 12.97 9.84
N ASN A 125 1.01 13.97 9.85
CA ASN A 125 -0.24 13.93 10.59
C ASN A 125 -1.43 13.90 9.63
N VAL A 126 -2.47 13.14 9.97
CA VAL A 126 -3.74 13.16 9.22
C VAL A 126 -4.43 14.51 9.47
N THR A 127 -4.78 15.21 8.40
CA THR A 127 -5.56 16.45 8.45
C THR A 127 -6.91 16.26 7.77
N GLN A 128 -7.96 16.84 8.35
CA GLN A 128 -9.31 16.82 7.77
C GLN A 128 -9.50 17.83 6.62
N LEU A 129 -8.59 18.80 6.48
CA LEU A 129 -8.69 19.86 5.47
C LEU A 129 -8.33 19.38 4.05
N GLY A 130 -7.69 18.21 3.92
CA GLY A 130 -7.15 17.77 2.64
C GLY A 130 -6.08 18.73 2.09
N VAL A 131 -5.77 18.62 0.79
CA VAL A 131 -4.91 19.58 0.08
C VAL A 131 -5.83 20.51 -0.70
N GLY A 132 -5.94 21.76 -0.27
CA GLY A 132 -6.59 22.83 -1.03
C GLY A 132 -5.53 23.66 -1.75
N LEU A 133 -5.74 23.94 -3.04
CA LEU A 133 -5.09 25.07 -3.67
C LEU A 133 -5.86 26.30 -3.23
N GLU A 134 -5.21 27.23 -2.53
CA GLU A 134 -5.75 28.59 -2.44
C GLU A 134 -5.73 29.17 -3.87
N GLU A 135 -6.91 29.49 -4.40
CA GLU A 135 -7.06 30.32 -5.61
C GLU A 135 -6.85 31.80 -5.27
#